data_AF-A0A401Q4S2-F1
#
_entry.id   AF-A0A401Q4S2-F1
#
_cell.length_a   1.000
_cell.length_b   1.000
_cell.length_c   1.000
_cell.angle_alpha   90.00
_cell.angle_beta   90.00
_cell.angle_gamma   90.00
#
_symmetry.space_group_name_H-M   'P 1'
#
loop_
_entity.id
_entity.type
_entity.pdbx_description
1 polymer ?
#
loop_
_entity_poly.entity_id
_entity_poly.type
_entity_poly.pdbx_seq_one_letter_code
_entity_poly.pdbx_strand_id
1 'polypeptide(L)'
;MRTLQEIHATLQVAKLDPAELQPVAQCLSFSESFSSEDYCLLEVDDTLCKYIESGQSLTIRGDLDEHAVLCSEDKTFDLKMADTSNMLLIVPDCRTPNQLASDSSTDQLIHCQVKSLCKQGFLEGVIFFVEILY
;
A
#
# COMPACT_ATOMS: atom_id res chain seq x y z
N MET A 1 2.97 20.81 10.13
CA MET A 1 2.09 19.63 10.29
C MET A 1 0.75 20.10 10.81
N ARG A 2 -0.35 19.50 10.37
CA ARG A 2 -1.71 19.91 10.75
C ARG A 2 -1.97 19.62 12.24
N THR A 3 -2.86 20.37 12.86
CA THR A 3 -3.25 20.26 14.27
C THR A 3 -4.72 19.85 14.40
N LEU A 4 -5.11 19.35 15.59
CA LEU A 4 -6.52 19.02 15.88
C LEU A 4 -7.44 20.24 15.71
N GLN A 5 -7.01 21.44 16.13
CA GLN A 5 -7.80 22.66 15.96
C GLN A 5 -8.10 22.94 14.47
N GLU A 6 -7.13 22.76 13.58
CA GLU A 6 -7.31 22.92 12.14
C GLU A 6 -8.23 21.83 11.55
N ILE A 7 -8.17 20.60 12.07
CA ILE A 7 -9.10 19.53 11.69
C ILE A 7 -10.54 19.90 12.08
N HIS A 8 -10.77 20.30 13.33
CA HIS A 8 -12.11 20.70 13.78
C HIS A 8 -12.65 21.89 12.97
N ALA A 9 -11.81 22.90 12.69
CA ALA A 9 -12.21 24.01 11.82
C ALA A 9 -12.62 23.53 10.42
N THR A 10 -11.94 22.51 9.89
CA THR A 10 -12.26 21.92 8.58
C THR A 10 -13.57 21.14 8.61
N LEU A 11 -13.82 20.37 9.67
CA LEU A 11 -15.09 19.65 9.86
C LEU A 11 -16.27 20.61 9.90
N GLN A 12 -16.13 21.75 10.59
CA GLN A 12 -17.14 22.80 10.66
C GLN A 12 -17.45 23.40 9.29
N VAL A 13 -16.42 23.74 8.50
CA VAL A 13 -16.60 24.25 7.13
C VAL A 13 -17.24 23.20 6.21
N ALA A 14 -16.87 21.93 6.38
CA ALA A 14 -17.40 20.81 5.61
C ALA A 14 -18.82 20.38 6.05
N LYS A 15 -19.36 20.94 7.15
CA LYS A 15 -20.65 20.58 7.75
C LYS A 15 -20.75 19.07 8.08
N LEU A 16 -19.65 18.48 8.52
CA LEU A 16 -19.62 17.10 8.97
C LEU A 16 -19.91 17.04 10.46
N ASP A 17 -20.76 16.11 10.88
CA ASP A 17 -21.04 15.86 12.30
C ASP A 17 -19.93 14.98 12.89
N PRO A 18 -19.16 15.46 13.90
CA PRO A 18 -18.15 14.64 14.56
C PRO A 18 -18.70 13.36 15.18
N ALA A 19 -19.98 13.33 15.58
CA ALA A 19 -20.61 12.14 16.15
C ALA A 19 -20.79 10.99 15.13
N GLU A 20 -20.76 11.30 13.84
CA GLU A 20 -20.83 10.30 12.76
C GLU A 20 -19.44 9.83 12.29
N LEU A 21 -18.37 10.37 12.87
CA LEU A 21 -16.99 10.06 12.51
C LEU A 21 -16.28 9.26 13.59
N GLN A 22 -15.22 8.57 13.20
CA GLN A 22 -14.27 8.01 14.16
C GLN A 22 -13.50 9.15 14.83
N PRO A 23 -13.20 9.06 16.15
CA PRO A 23 -12.46 10.09 16.89
C PRO A 23 -10.96 10.12 16.53
N VAL A 24 -10.57 9.61 15.36
CA VAL A 24 -9.19 9.57 14.91
C VAL A 24 -9.11 10.12 13.50
N ALA A 25 -8.36 11.21 13.34
CA ALA A 25 -7.98 11.76 12.06
C ALA A 25 -6.59 11.23 11.66
N GLN A 26 -6.46 10.67 10.46
CA GLN A 26 -5.17 10.29 9.87
C GLN A 26 -4.79 11.28 8.77
N CYS A 27 -3.78 12.11 9.04
CA CYS A 27 -3.28 13.11 8.11
C CYS A 27 -2.16 12.52 7.25
N LEU A 28 -2.40 12.43 5.94
CA LEU A 28 -1.42 11.92 4.98
C LEU A 28 -0.51 13.05 4.48
N SER A 29 0.79 12.77 4.42
CA SER A 29 1.80 13.61 3.78
C SER A 29 2.81 12.74 3.03
N PHE A 30 3.44 13.24 1.97
CA PHE A 30 4.53 12.50 1.32
C PHE A 30 5.77 12.44 2.21
N SER A 31 6.44 11.29 2.27
CA SER A 31 7.74 11.18 2.94
C SER A 31 8.83 11.93 2.18
N GLU A 32 9.92 12.30 2.85
CA GLU A 32 11.10 12.86 2.18
C GLU A 32 11.74 11.87 1.18
N SER A 33 11.66 10.57 1.51
CA SER A 33 12.10 9.47 0.64
C SER A 33 10.99 9.00 -0.32
N PHE A 34 10.06 9.86 -0.69
CA PHE A 34 8.98 9.49 -1.60
C PHE A 34 9.53 9.28 -3.01
N SER A 35 9.20 8.14 -3.61
CA SER A 35 9.53 7.83 -5.00
C SER A 35 8.35 7.12 -5.66
N SER A 36 8.04 7.50 -6.89
CA SER A 36 6.98 6.87 -7.67
C SER A 36 7.40 5.59 -8.40
N GLU A 37 8.67 5.20 -8.30
CA GLU A 37 9.25 4.11 -9.12
C GLU A 37 9.92 3.01 -8.30
N ASP A 38 10.02 3.16 -6.98
CA ASP A 38 10.75 2.22 -6.12
C ASP A 38 9.98 0.92 -5.85
N TYR A 39 8.66 0.90 -6.09
CA TYR A 39 7.79 -0.21 -5.72
C TYR A 39 6.92 -0.68 -6.89
N CYS A 40 6.91 -2.00 -7.09
CA CYS A 40 5.95 -2.68 -7.96
C CYS A 40 5.06 -3.59 -7.11
N LEU A 41 3.79 -3.70 -7.50
CA LEU A 41 2.85 -4.62 -6.88
C LEU A 41 2.82 -5.92 -7.67
N LEU A 42 3.06 -7.03 -6.97
CA LEU A 42 2.96 -8.37 -7.51
C LEU A 42 1.83 -9.11 -6.82
N GLU A 43 0.84 -9.55 -7.59
CA GLU A 43 -0.10 -10.56 -7.16
C GLU A 43 0.59 -11.91 -7.12
N VAL A 44 0.32 -12.64 -6.06
CA VAL A 44 0.66 -14.06 -5.97
C VAL A 44 -0.53 -14.84 -5.40
N ASP A 45 -0.60 -16.12 -5.75
CA ASP A 45 -1.58 -17.03 -5.14
C ASP A 45 -1.17 -17.47 -3.73
N ASP A 46 -2.06 -18.20 -3.04
CA ASP A 46 -1.80 -18.73 -1.69
C ASP A 46 -0.56 -19.63 -1.60
N THR A 47 -0.17 -20.28 -2.70
CA THR A 47 0.98 -21.18 -2.73
C THR A 47 2.28 -20.39 -2.73
N LEU A 48 2.37 -19.40 -3.63
CA LEU A 48 3.50 -18.49 -3.74
C LEU A 48 3.62 -17.57 -2.52
N CYS A 49 2.51 -17.12 -1.96
CA CYS A 49 2.46 -16.38 -0.69
C CYS A 49 3.19 -17.16 0.42
N LYS A 50 2.77 -18.41 0.69
CA LYS A 50 3.39 -19.26 1.72
C LYS A 50 4.86 -19.56 1.42
N TYR A 51 5.20 -19.73 0.14
CA TYR A 51 6.57 -19.93 -0.31
C TYR A 51 7.45 -18.73 0.10
N ILE A 52 7.02 -17.50 -0.20
CA ILE A 52 7.74 -16.27 0.18
C ILE A 52 7.81 -16.11 1.70
N GLU A 53 6.70 -16.33 2.42
CA GLU A 53 6.63 -16.23 3.89
C GLU A 53 7.56 -17.22 4.59
N SER A 54 7.86 -18.36 3.96
CA SER A 54 8.83 -19.33 4.48
C SER A 54 10.30 -18.90 4.30
N GLY A 55 10.54 -17.72 3.74
CA GLY A 55 11.87 -17.15 3.46
C GLY A 55 12.46 -17.60 2.13
N GLN A 56 11.69 -18.28 1.28
CA GLN A 56 12.14 -18.66 -0.05
C GLN A 56 12.04 -17.49 -1.02
N SER A 57 12.98 -17.41 -1.95
CA SER A 57 13.06 -16.31 -2.92
C SER A 57 12.47 -16.71 -4.28
N LEU A 58 11.86 -15.74 -4.94
CA LEU A 58 11.45 -15.83 -6.34
C LEU A 58 12.43 -15.03 -7.20
N THR A 59 12.60 -15.43 -8.46
CA THR A 59 13.46 -14.73 -9.41
C THR A 59 12.66 -14.36 -10.65
N ILE A 60 12.71 -13.11 -11.05
CA ILE A 60 12.19 -12.68 -12.35
C ILE A 60 13.28 -12.94 -13.39
N ARG A 61 12.93 -13.64 -14.47
CA ARG A 61 13.82 -13.96 -15.59
C ARG A 61 13.18 -13.52 -16.89
N GLY A 62 13.97 -12.95 -17.79
CA GLY A 62 13.55 -12.53 -19.12
C GLY A 62 14.67 -11.77 -19.79
N ASP A 63 14.76 -11.87 -21.12
CA ASP A 63 15.66 -11.06 -21.93
C ASP A 63 14.90 -9.85 -22.54
N LEU A 64 15.60 -8.90 -23.15
CA LEU A 64 15.04 -7.70 -23.77
C LEU A 64 13.94 -8.01 -24.80
N ASP A 65 14.07 -9.12 -25.52
CA ASP A 65 13.17 -9.54 -26.60
C ASP A 65 12.17 -10.63 -26.16
N GLU A 66 12.21 -11.07 -24.89
CA GLU A 66 11.37 -12.15 -24.38
C GLU A 66 10.42 -11.66 -23.28
N HIS A 67 9.31 -12.38 -23.08
CA HIS A 67 8.43 -12.10 -21.96
C HIS A 67 9.08 -12.54 -20.65
N ALA A 68 9.02 -11.66 -19.66
CA ALA A 68 9.48 -11.98 -18.31
C ALA A 68 8.59 -13.06 -17.69
N VAL A 69 9.22 -13.95 -16.94
CA VAL A 69 8.58 -15.00 -16.14
C VAL A 69 9.06 -14.92 -14.70
N LEU A 70 8.23 -15.37 -13.78
CA LEU A 70 8.56 -15.48 -12.36
C LEU A 70 8.91 -16.95 -12.07
N CYS A 71 10.06 -17.20 -11.45
CA CYS A 71 10.53 -18.55 -11.15
C CYS A 71 10.69 -18.76 -9.65
N SER A 72 10.18 -19.90 -9.15
CA SER A 72 10.64 -20.50 -7.89
C SER A 72 11.83 -21.43 -8.17
N GLU A 73 12.23 -22.23 -7.18
CA GLU A 73 13.27 -23.25 -7.36
C GLU A 73 12.88 -24.30 -8.43
N ASP A 74 11.59 -24.67 -8.49
CA ASP A 74 11.08 -25.81 -9.25
C ASP A 74 9.96 -25.47 -10.25
N LYS A 75 9.43 -24.24 -10.25
CA LYS A 75 8.30 -23.83 -11.09
C LYS A 75 8.54 -22.50 -11.77
N THR A 76 7.86 -22.32 -12.89
CA THR A 76 7.84 -21.09 -13.68
C THR A 76 6.40 -20.63 -13.85
N PHE A 77 6.17 -19.35 -13.61
CA PHE A 77 4.89 -18.68 -13.65
C PHE A 77 4.96 -17.55 -14.68
N ASP A 78 3.90 -17.41 -15.48
CA ASP A 78 3.77 -16.28 -16.39
C ASP A 78 3.62 -14.98 -15.59
N LEU A 79 4.36 -13.96 -16.00
CA LEU A 79 4.28 -12.63 -15.39
C LEU A 79 3.54 -11.69 -16.36
N LYS A 80 2.36 -11.19 -15.96
CA LYS A 80 1.48 -10.37 -16.82
C LYS A 80 1.18 -9.00 -16.23
N MET A 81 1.62 -7.95 -16.93
CA MET A 81 1.29 -6.58 -16.54
C MET A 81 -0.22 -6.39 -16.52
N ALA A 82 -0.73 -5.81 -15.42
CA ALA A 82 -2.10 -5.40 -15.27
C ALA A 82 -2.16 -3.88 -15.07
N ASP A 83 -2.88 -3.21 -15.96
CA ASP A 83 -3.20 -1.80 -15.80
C ASP A 83 -4.33 -1.66 -14.77
N THR A 84 -4.09 -0.89 -13.72
CA THR A 84 -5.14 -0.53 -12.76
C THR A 84 -5.74 0.81 -13.15
N SER A 85 -7.08 0.92 -13.14
CA SER A 85 -7.76 2.20 -13.40
C SER A 85 -7.56 3.23 -12.30
N ASN A 86 -7.10 2.78 -11.13
CA ASN A 86 -6.95 3.59 -9.92
C ASN A 86 -5.48 3.73 -9.56
N MET A 87 -5.14 4.89 -8.99
CA MET A 87 -3.86 5.10 -8.36
C MET A 87 -3.89 4.50 -6.95
N LEU A 88 -2.89 3.68 -6.64
CA LEU A 88 -2.73 3.06 -5.33
C LEU A 88 -1.66 3.83 -4.54
N LEU A 89 -1.93 4.07 -3.25
CA LEU A 89 -1.03 4.74 -2.32
C LEU A 89 -0.38 3.71 -1.40
N ILE A 90 0.94 3.73 -1.28
CA ILE A 90 1.67 2.90 -0.31
C ILE A 90 1.88 3.72 0.97
N VAL A 91 1.16 3.35 2.03
CA VAL A 91 1.16 4.05 3.32
C VAL A 91 1.31 3.04 4.47
N PRO A 92 2.54 2.61 4.81
CA PRO A 92 2.79 1.50 5.74
C PRO A 92 2.15 1.67 7.12
N ASP A 93 2.12 2.90 7.63
CA ASP A 93 1.64 3.21 8.99
C ASP A 93 0.16 3.61 9.05
N CYS A 94 -0.58 3.49 7.94
CA CYS A 94 -2.00 3.81 7.90
C CYS A 94 -2.82 2.70 8.57
N ARG A 95 -3.80 3.10 9.38
CA ARG A 95 -4.67 2.18 10.12
C ARG A 95 -6.05 2.11 9.49
N THR A 96 -6.59 0.90 9.40
CA THR A 96 -7.99 0.66 9.03
C THR A 96 -8.94 0.99 10.19
N PRO A 97 -10.24 1.23 9.94
CA PRO A 97 -11.21 1.48 11.01
C PRO A 97 -11.21 0.41 12.11
N ASN A 98 -11.05 -0.87 11.74
CA ASN A 98 -11.00 -1.98 12.72
C ASN A 98 -9.77 -1.90 13.64
N GLN A 99 -8.63 -1.38 13.16
CA GLN A 99 -7.43 -1.17 13.96
C GLN A 99 -7.50 0.08 14.84
N LEU A 100 -8.45 0.99 14.55
CA LEU A 100 -8.68 2.21 15.32
C LEU A 100 -9.76 2.03 16.41
N ALA A 101 -10.54 0.95 16.34
CA ALA A 101 -11.65 0.66 17.25
C ALA A 101 -11.23 0.35 18.71
N SER A 102 -9.93 0.40 19.04
CA SER A 102 -9.45 0.22 20.41
C SER A 102 -9.63 1.50 21.25
N ASP A 103 -10.78 1.61 21.91
CA ASP A 103 -11.05 2.33 23.17
C ASP A 103 -10.37 3.69 23.41
N SER A 104 -10.49 4.64 22.49
CA SER A 104 -10.17 6.04 22.79
C SER A 104 -11.38 6.94 22.60
N SER A 105 -11.94 7.42 23.70
CA SER A 105 -13.00 8.44 23.73
C SER A 105 -12.51 9.86 23.42
N THR A 106 -11.25 10.01 23.06
CA THR A 106 -10.58 11.31 22.86
C THR A 106 -10.15 11.44 21.42
N ASP A 107 -10.35 12.64 20.85
CA ASP A 107 -9.90 12.96 19.50
C ASP A 107 -8.38 12.79 19.36
N GLN A 108 -7.95 11.98 18.39
CA GLN A 108 -6.55 11.74 18.07
C GLN A 108 -6.22 12.20 16.66
N LEU A 109 -4.99 12.68 16.49
CA LEU A 109 -4.41 13.00 15.19
C LEU A 109 -3.17 12.14 14.98
N ILE A 110 -3.21 11.30 13.95
CA ILE A 110 -2.09 10.48 13.51
C ILE A 110 -1.56 11.06 12.21
N HIS A 111 -0.25 11.16 12.08
CA HIS A 111 0.39 11.54 10.83
C HIS A 111 0.99 10.31 10.17
N CYS A 112 0.57 10.04 8.94
CA CYS A 112 1.08 8.92 8.16
C CYS A 112 1.82 9.46 6.94
N GLN A 113 2.90 8.77 6.57
CA GLN A 113 3.68 9.14 5.40
C GLN A 113 3.38 8.22 4.23
N VAL A 114 3.05 8.82 3.09
CA VAL A 114 2.98 8.14 1.80
C VAL A 114 4.41 7.90 1.34
N LYS A 115 4.78 6.63 1.15
CA LYS A 115 6.10 6.23 0.66
C LYS A 115 6.16 6.19 -0.86
N SER A 116 5.08 5.79 -1.52
CA SER A 116 5.06 5.64 -2.98
C SER A 116 3.65 5.63 -3.57
N LEU A 117 3.58 5.68 -4.89
CA LEU A 117 2.38 5.57 -5.72
C LEU A 117 2.57 4.44 -6.72
N CYS A 118 1.57 3.58 -6.88
CA CYS A 118 1.55 2.58 -7.95
C CYS A 118 0.38 2.86 -8.89
N LYS A 119 0.65 2.87 -10.20
CA LYS A 119 -0.37 2.95 -11.27
C LYS A 119 -0.48 1.66 -12.10
N GLN A 120 0.52 0.79 -11.98
CA GLN A 120 0.65 -0.46 -12.70
C GLN A 120 1.20 -1.52 -11.73
N GLY A 121 0.75 -2.75 -11.91
CA GLY A 121 1.21 -3.91 -11.16
C GLY A 121 0.83 -5.20 -11.88
N PHE A 122 1.15 -6.35 -11.33
CA PHE A 122 0.70 -7.65 -11.84
C PHE A 122 -0.49 -8.06 -10.96
N LEU A 123 -1.73 -7.67 -11.29
CA LEU A 123 -2.83 -7.62 -10.30
C LEU A 123 -4.17 -8.21 -10.80
N GLU A 124 -4.63 -9.25 -10.09
CA GLU A 124 -5.99 -9.82 -9.94
C GLU A 124 -6.25 -10.33 -8.48
N GLY A 125 -5.37 -10.07 -7.50
CA GLY A 125 -5.40 -10.71 -6.16
C GLY A 125 -4.38 -10.17 -5.12
N VAL A 126 -4.00 -11.00 -4.13
CA VAL A 126 -3.26 -10.61 -2.91
C VAL A 126 -1.95 -9.87 -3.23
N ILE A 127 -1.78 -8.68 -2.67
CA ILE A 127 -0.73 -7.72 -3.04
C ILE A 127 0.54 -7.94 -2.21
N PHE A 128 1.67 -8.22 -2.87
CA PHE A 128 3.00 -8.23 -2.26
C PHE A 128 3.87 -7.06 -2.76
N PHE A 129 4.69 -6.53 -1.87
CA PHE A 129 5.70 -5.52 -2.18
C PHE A 129 6.99 -6.21 -2.62
N VAL A 130 7.43 -5.94 -3.85
CA VAL A 130 8.75 -6.38 -4.33
C VAL A 130 9.64 -5.14 -4.45
N GLU A 131 10.68 -5.08 -3.62
CA GLU A 131 11.76 -4.09 -3.77
C GLU A 131 12.69 -4.59 -4.88
N ILE A 132 12.74 -3.87 -6.01
CA ILE A 132 13.63 -4.19 -7.13
C ILE A 132 14.98 -3.52 -6.84
N LEU A 133 15.97 -4.31 -6.44
CA LEU A 133 17.36 -3.85 -6.34
C LEU A 133 18.01 -3.97 -7.72
N TYR A 134 18.43 -2.84 -8.28
CA TYR A 134 19.24 -2.77 -9.52
C TYR A 134 20.69 -3.22 -9.28
#